data_AF-A0A7C5P6D3-F1
#
_entry.id   AF-A0A7C5P6D3-F1
#
_cell.length_a   1.000
_cell.length_b   1.000
_cell.length_c   1.000
_cell.angle_alpha   90.00
_cell.angle_beta   90.00
_cell.angle_gamma   90.00
#
_symmetry.space_group_name_H-M   'P 1'
#
loop_
_entity.id
_entity.type
_entity.pdbx_description
1 polymer ?
#
loop_
_entity_poly.entity_id
_entity_poly.type
_entity_poly.pdbx_seq_one_letter_code
_entity_poly.pdbx_strand_id
1 'polypeptide(L)'
;MKYNENELYEIVRDGIVEVNYNNKNRVSREEISRQADISRYIDSLSYLDLQMYLEDKALEKYKTRIDLSDLDPGKVKTVDDLVRALSEKLGSKK
;
A
#
# COMPACT_ATOMS: atom_id res chain seq x y z
N MET A 1 6.83 18.72 -0.69
CA MET A 1 7.55 17.77 -1.58
C MET A 1 6.49 16.88 -2.21
N LYS A 2 6.49 16.65 -3.52
CA LYS A 2 5.61 15.66 -4.15
C LYS A 2 6.40 14.36 -4.29
N TYR A 3 5.92 13.27 -3.69
CA TYR A 3 6.51 11.95 -3.84
C TYR A 3 6.23 11.41 -5.25
N ASN A 4 7.13 10.61 -5.80
CA ASN A 4 6.97 10.03 -7.13
C ASN A 4 5.90 8.92 -7.10
N GLU A 5 4.76 9.14 -7.75
CA GLU A 5 3.64 8.19 -7.74
C GLU A 5 3.99 6.82 -8.32
N ASN A 6 4.91 6.74 -9.29
CA ASN A 6 5.34 5.45 -9.83
C ASN A 6 6.14 4.67 -8.80
N GLU A 7 6.99 5.33 -8.01
CA GLU A 7 7.72 4.66 -6.93
C GLU A 7 6.79 4.22 -5.79
N LEU A 8 5.80 5.04 -5.44
CA LEU A 8 4.80 4.67 -4.45
C LEU A 8 3.96 3.49 -4.92
N TYR A 9 3.61 3.45 -6.21
CA TYR A 9 2.96 2.31 -6.82
C TYR A 9 3.80 1.03 -6.70
N GLU A 10 5.10 1.08 -6.98
CA GLU A 10 5.99 -0.07 -6.79
C GLU A 10 6.02 -0.54 -5.34
N ILE A 11 6.06 0.37 -4.36
CA ILE A 11 6.03 0.01 -2.93
C ILE A 11 4.72 -0.67 -2.55
N VAL A 12 3.58 -0.13 -3.01
CA VAL A 12 2.26 -0.72 -2.76
C VAL A 12 2.16 -2.09 -3.41
N ARG A 13 2.60 -2.22 -4.67
CA ARG A 13 2.63 -3.49 -5.39
C ARG A 13 3.47 -4.54 -4.66
N ASP A 14 4.60 -4.15 -4.11
CA ASP A 14 5.50 -5.04 -3.37
C ASP A 14 4.91 -5.46 -2.05
N GLY A 15 4.23 -4.54 -1.36
CA GLY A 15 3.47 -4.87 -0.15
C GLY A 15 2.37 -5.88 -0.41
N ILE A 16 1.63 -5.74 -1.51
CA ILE A 16 0.58 -6.71 -1.88
C ILE A 16 1.17 -8.10 -2.11
N VAL A 17 2.28 -8.20 -2.83
CA VAL A 17 2.97 -9.48 -3.09
C VAL A 17 3.50 -10.10 -1.79
N GLU A 18 4.15 -9.30 -0.94
CA GLU A 18 4.72 -9.74 0.33
C GLU A 18 3.64 -10.27 1.28
N VAL A 19 2.55 -9.52 1.46
CA VAL A 19 1.42 -9.93 2.31
C VAL A 19 0.77 -11.21 1.79
N ASN A 20 0.61 -11.34 0.46
CA ASN A 20 0.07 -12.57 -0.12
C ASN A 20 1.00 -13.77 0.11
N TYR A 21 2.30 -13.59 -0.08
CA TYR A 21 3.29 -14.62 0.18
C TYR A 21 3.23 -15.12 1.63
N ASN A 22 3.14 -14.18 2.59
CA ASN A 22 3.01 -14.50 4.02
C ASN A 22 1.69 -15.22 4.34
N ASN A 23 0.63 -14.92 3.60
CA ASN A 23 -0.67 -15.61 3.69
C ASN A 23 -0.78 -16.88 2.84
N LYS A 24 0.34 -17.38 2.28
CA LYS A 24 0.41 -18.58 1.42
C LYS A 24 -0.42 -18.48 0.13
N ASN A 25 -0.78 -17.28 -0.28
CA ASN A 25 -1.38 -16.97 -1.57
C ASN A 25 -0.29 -16.61 -2.58
N ARG A 26 -0.48 -16.95 -3.85
CA ARG A 26 0.46 -16.58 -4.92
C ARG A 26 -0.15 -15.46 -5.76
N VAL A 27 0.49 -14.29 -5.70
CA VAL A 27 0.20 -13.14 -6.55
C VAL A 27 1.52 -12.62 -7.09
N SER A 28 1.61 -12.44 -8.39
CA SER A 28 2.81 -11.93 -9.07
C SER A 28 2.71 -10.42 -9.29
N ARG A 29 3.86 -9.73 -9.38
CA ARG A 29 3.90 -8.27 -9.62
C ARG A 29 3.22 -7.88 -10.94
N GLU A 30 3.28 -8.75 -11.93
CA GLU A 30 2.72 -8.54 -13.27
C GLU A 30 1.19 -8.59 -13.29
N GLU A 31 0.58 -9.24 -12.29
CA GLU A 31 -0.87 -9.40 -12.18
C GLU A 31 -1.53 -8.20 -11.49
N ILE A 32 -0.73 -7.36 -10.82
CA ILE A 32 -1.19 -6.18 -10.09
C ILE A 32 -1.13 -4.98 -11.02
N SER A 33 -2.28 -4.34 -11.26
CA SER A 33 -2.39 -3.10 -12.01
C SER A 33 -2.91 -1.97 -11.12
N ARG A 34 -2.59 -0.72 -11.47
CA ARG A 34 -3.02 0.47 -10.71
C ARG A 34 -4.53 0.53 -10.47
N GLN A 35 -5.30 0.17 -11.48
CA GLN A 35 -6.77 0.24 -11.44
C GLN A 35 -7.41 -1.06 -10.92
N ALA A 36 -6.61 -2.06 -10.54
CA ALA A 36 -7.15 -3.28 -9.99
C ALA A 36 -7.79 -3.00 -8.62
N ASP A 37 -8.92 -3.64 -8.39
CA ASP A 37 -9.56 -3.67 -7.08
C ASP A 37 -8.64 -4.36 -6.08
N ILE A 38 -8.31 -3.66 -4.99
CA ILE A 38 -7.33 -4.15 -4.01
C ILE A 38 -7.84 -5.37 -3.25
N SER A 39 -9.17 -5.49 -3.10
CA SER A 39 -9.81 -6.64 -2.42
C SER A 39 -9.62 -7.95 -3.17
N ARG A 40 -9.21 -7.91 -4.44
CA ARG A 40 -8.84 -9.11 -5.22
C ARG A 40 -7.57 -9.77 -4.73
N TYR A 41 -6.70 -9.01 -4.08
CA TYR A 41 -5.40 -9.49 -3.61
C TYR A 41 -5.29 -9.49 -2.10
N ILE A 42 -6.01 -8.60 -1.41
CA ILE A 42 -5.87 -8.37 0.02
C ILE A 42 -7.25 -8.44 0.66
N ASP A 43 -7.49 -9.48 1.44
CA ASP A 43 -8.69 -9.55 2.27
C ASP A 43 -8.60 -8.55 3.45
N SER A 44 -9.74 -8.35 4.13
CA SER A 44 -9.82 -7.37 5.21
C SER A 44 -8.91 -7.67 6.40
N LEU A 45 -8.53 -8.94 6.64
CA LEU A 45 -7.63 -9.31 7.73
C LEU A 45 -6.17 -8.98 7.35
N SER A 46 -5.80 -9.26 6.11
CA SER A 46 -4.47 -9.02 5.55
C SER A 46 -4.23 -7.54 5.21
N TYR A 47 -5.27 -6.72 5.22
CA TYR A 47 -5.16 -5.28 4.97
C TYR A 47 -4.33 -4.56 6.03
N LEU A 48 -4.41 -5.01 7.29
CA LEU A 48 -3.57 -4.49 8.37
C LEU A 48 -2.08 -4.80 8.13
N ASP A 49 -1.77 -6.03 7.68
CA ASP A 49 -0.39 -6.40 7.34
C ASP A 49 0.16 -5.53 6.20
N LEU A 50 -0.69 -5.21 5.23
CA LEU A 50 -0.33 -4.29 4.15
C LEU A 50 -0.07 -2.88 4.69
N GLN A 51 -0.92 -2.35 5.56
CA GLN A 51 -0.71 -1.03 6.18
C GLN A 51 0.62 -0.99 6.94
N MET A 52 0.90 -1.99 7.78
CA MET A 52 2.15 -2.09 8.54
C MET A 52 3.37 -2.14 7.61
N TYR A 53 3.31 -2.95 6.55
CA TYR A 53 4.39 -3.01 5.56
C TYR A 53 4.67 -1.65 4.93
N LEU A 54 3.62 -0.91 4.56
CA LEU A 54 3.75 0.41 3.93
C LEU A 54 4.29 1.47 4.89
N GLU A 55 3.89 1.44 6.15
CA GLU A 55 4.43 2.30 7.21
C GLU A 55 5.92 2.05 7.43
N ASP A 56 6.33 0.78 7.51
CA ASP A 56 7.74 0.39 7.66
C ASP A 56 8.56 0.83 6.44
N LYS A 57 8.05 0.62 5.23
CA LYS A 57 8.73 1.08 4.00
C LYS A 57 8.80 2.60 3.90
N ALA A 58 7.78 3.31 4.35
CA ALA A 58 7.80 4.76 4.43
C ALA A 58 8.91 5.25 5.37
N LEU A 59 9.05 4.62 6.54
CA LEU A 59 10.11 4.93 7.49
C LEU A 59 11.50 4.58 6.94
N GLU A 60 11.65 3.42 6.32
CA GLU A 60 12.93 2.94 5.78
C GLU A 60 13.42 3.85 4.65
N LYS A 61 12.57 4.10 3.64
CA LYS A 61 12.94 4.77 2.39
C LYS A 61 12.86 6.29 2.50
N TYR A 62 11.78 6.82 3.07
CA TYR A 62 11.54 8.27 3.11
C TYR A 62 11.90 8.91 4.45
N LYS A 63 12.30 8.11 5.46
CA LYS A 63 12.58 8.58 6.83
C LYS A 63 11.40 9.32 7.45
N THR A 64 10.19 8.93 7.05
CA THR A 64 8.94 9.55 7.50
C THR A 64 8.08 8.51 8.19
N ARG A 65 7.75 8.75 9.46
CA ARG A 65 6.70 7.99 10.15
C ARG A 65 5.34 8.50 9.67
N ILE A 66 4.49 7.58 9.25
CA ILE A 66 3.10 7.82 8.87
C ILE A 66 2.22 6.85 9.64
N ASP A 67 0.94 7.18 9.74
CA ASP A 67 -0.09 6.33 10.32
C ASP A 67 -1.18 6.12 9.26
N LEU A 68 -1.35 4.86 8.86
CA LEU A 68 -2.32 4.39 7.89
C LEU A 68 -3.49 3.67 8.58
N SER A 69 -3.55 3.59 9.91
CA SER A 69 -4.59 2.87 10.66
C SER A 69 -6.00 3.42 10.45
N ASP A 70 -6.12 4.69 10.05
CA ASP A 70 -7.38 5.34 9.68
C ASP A 70 -7.82 5.07 8.23
N LEU A 71 -7.01 4.39 7.42
CA LEU A 71 -7.41 3.97 6.08
C LEU A 71 -8.41 2.82 6.17
N ASP A 72 -9.66 3.16 5.89
CA ASP A 72 -10.76 2.21 5.81
C ASP A 72 -10.65 1.38 4.51
N PRO A 73 -10.50 0.04 4.59
CA PRO A 73 -10.47 -0.83 3.41
C PRO A 73 -11.76 -0.76 2.57
N GLY A 74 -12.88 -0.31 3.13
CA GLY A 74 -14.11 -0.05 2.37
C GLY A 74 -14.06 1.21 1.50
N LYS A 75 -13.13 2.14 1.79
CA LYS A 75 -12.94 3.39 1.03
C LYS A 75 -11.78 3.29 0.02
N VAL A 76 -10.78 2.48 0.31
CA VAL A 76 -9.67 2.20 -0.61
C VAL A 76 -10.07 1.07 -1.54
N LYS A 77 -10.58 1.41 -2.73
CA LYS A 77 -11.11 0.42 -3.67
C LYS A 77 -10.03 -0.12 -4.59
N THR A 78 -9.13 0.73 -5.05
CA THR A 78 -8.09 0.36 -6.01
C THR A 78 -6.69 0.49 -5.46
N VAL A 79 -5.72 -0.14 -6.13
CA VAL A 79 -4.29 0.04 -5.82
C VAL A 79 -3.89 1.52 -5.92
N ASP A 80 -4.40 2.26 -6.91
CA ASP A 80 -4.12 3.70 -7.07
C ASP A 80 -4.73 4.54 -5.94
N ASP A 81 -5.88 4.15 -5.38
CA ASP A 81 -6.44 4.82 -4.19
C ASP A 81 -5.50 4.68 -2.99
N LEU A 82 -4.90 3.51 -2.80
CA LEU A 82 -3.92 3.28 -1.75
C LEU A 82 -2.63 4.08 -1.99
N VAL A 83 -2.17 4.16 -3.24
CA VAL A 83 -1.02 5.00 -3.62
C VAL A 83 -1.27 6.47 -3.31
N ARG A 84 -2.47 6.98 -3.62
CA ARG A 84 -2.86 8.37 -3.29
C ARG A 84 -2.90 8.59 -1.79
N ALA A 85 -3.54 7.69 -1.04
CA ALA A 85 -3.59 7.77 0.41
C ALA A 85 -2.18 7.78 1.04
N LEU A 86 -1.30 6.89 0.57
CA LEU A 86 0.10 6.86 1.00
C LEU A 86 0.83 8.18 0.66
N SER A 87 0.64 8.71 -0.54
CA SER A 87 1.21 10.00 -0.98
C SER A 87 0.75 11.17 -0.11
N GLU A 88 -0.55 11.23 0.20
CA GLU A 88 -1.14 12.27 1.07
C GLU A 88 -0.60 12.20 2.49
N LYS A 89 -0.46 10.99 3.05
CA LYS A 89 0.08 10.77 4.39
C LYS A 89 1.55 11.16 4.49
N LEU A 90 2.35 10.75 3.50
CA LEU A 90 3.76 11.15 3.39
C LEU A 90 3.93 12.66 3.18
N GLY A 91 2.99 13.29 2.47
CA GLY A 91 2.98 14.72 2.16
C GLY A 91 2.50 15.60 3.31
N SER A 92 1.69 15.04 4.23
CA SER A 92 1.15 15.70 5.41
C SER A 92 2.22 15.88 6.49
N LYS A 93 3.27 16.65 6.21
CA LYS A 93 4.12 17.23 7.26
C LYS A 93 3.31 18.32 7.97
N LYS A 94 2.95 18.08 9.22
CA LYS A 94 2.58 19.12 10.18
C LYS A 94 3.81 19.56 10.95
#